data_AF-A0A962UL13-F1
#
_entry.id   AF-A0A962UL13-F1
#
_cell.length_a   1.000
_cell.length_b   1.000
_cell.length_c   1.000
_cell.angle_alpha   90.00
_cell.angle_beta   90.00
_cell.angle_gamma   90.00
#
_symmetry.space_group_name_H-M   'P 1'
#
loop_
_entity.id
_entity.type
_entity.pdbx_description
1 polymer ?
#
loop_
_entity_poly.entity_id
_entity_poly.type
_entity_poly.pdbx_seq_one_letter_code
_entity_poly.pdbx_strand_id
1 'polypeptide(L)' 'KDYRKIGDAIVGTAPHRTYTVQEAMGGFSSEPVQLVRTIVTHEELPAILDAIQHDSPDTFWFHQDIEGISKRYHITPIG' A
#
# COMPACT_ATOMS: atom_id res chain seq x y z
N LYS A 1 2.30 -5.97 12.31
CA LYS A 1 0.82 -5.94 12.16
C LYS A 1 0.47 -6.57 10.81
N ASP A 2 -0.70 -7.19 10.71
CA ASP A 2 -1.00 -8.27 9.74
C ASP A 2 -1.13 -7.77 8.28
N TYR A 3 0.02 -7.64 7.60
CA TYR A 3 0.11 -7.25 6.19
C TYR A 3 -0.78 -8.10 5.26
N ARG A 4 -1.13 -9.32 5.69
CA ARG A 4 -1.99 -10.23 4.93
C ARG A 4 -3.39 -9.65 4.79
N LYS A 5 -3.95 -9.04 5.83
CA LYS A 5 -5.26 -8.39 5.76
C LYS A 5 -5.29 -7.26 4.72
N ILE A 6 -4.24 -6.43 4.70
CA ILE A 6 -4.10 -5.35 3.71
C ILE A 6 -3.96 -5.95 2.30
N GLY A 7 -3.14 -7.00 2.15
CA GLY A 7 -2.99 -7.72 0.89
C GLY A 7 -4.28 -8.35 0.38
N ASP A 8 -5.05 -8.96 1.27
CA ASP A 8 -6.34 -9.59 0.99
C ASP A 8 -7.38 -8.53 0.60
N ALA A 9 -7.39 -7.36 1.25
CA ALA A 9 -8.23 -6.23 0.86
C ALA A 9 -7.90 -5.72 -0.55
N ILE A 10 -6.61 -5.60 -0.89
CA ILE A 10 -6.16 -5.19 -2.23
C ILE A 10 -6.61 -6.20 -3.28
N VAL A 11 -6.37 -7.49 -3.06
CA VAL A 11 -6.72 -8.57 -4.01
C VAL A 11 -8.23 -8.77 -4.10
N GLY A 12 -8.96 -8.59 -2.99
CA GLY A 12 -10.42 -8.67 -2.95
C GLY A 12 -11.09 -7.56 -3.76
N THR A 13 -10.57 -6.33 -3.67
CA THR A 13 -11.11 -5.18 -4.43
C THR A 13 -10.62 -5.15 -5.88
N ALA A 14 -9.37 -5.56 -6.14
CA ALA A 14 -8.76 -5.55 -7.46
C ALA A 14 -8.01 -6.86 -7.74
N PRO A 15 -8.71 -7.93 -8.19
CA PRO A 15 -8.14 -9.28 -8.32
C PRO A 15 -6.95 -9.41 -9.28
N HIS A 16 -6.81 -8.47 -10.23
CA HIS A 16 -5.69 -8.41 -11.18
C HIS A 16 -4.46 -7.68 -10.62
N ARG A 17 -4.56 -7.08 -9.42
CA ARG A 17 -3.46 -6.35 -8.79
C ARG A 17 -2.61 -7.27 -7.94
N THR A 18 -1.33 -6.93 -7.90
CA THR A 18 -0.33 -7.58 -7.06
C THR A 18 0.27 -6.56 -6.11
N TYR A 19 0.69 -7.00 -4.93
CA TYR A 19 1.40 -6.18 -3.99
C TYR A 19 2.77 -6.78 -3.64
N THR A 20 3.67 -5.96 -3.13
CA THR A 20 4.92 -6.38 -2.52
C THR A 20 4.92 -6.03 -1.04
N VAL A 21 5.67 -6.83 -0.27
CA VAL A 21 5.84 -6.62 1.17
C VAL A 21 7.31 -6.33 1.42
N GLN A 22 7.59 -5.28 2.17
CA GLN A 22 8.94 -4.88 2.54
C GLN A 22 9.04 -4.68 4.05
N GLU A 23 10.12 -5.13 4.66
CA GLU A 23 10.44 -4.79 6.05
C GLU A 23 11.04 -3.38 6.13
N ALA A 24 10.61 -2.63 7.14
CA ALA A 24 11.15 -1.32 7.47
C ALA A 24 11.19 -1.12 8.98
N MET A 25 11.76 0.00 9.41
CA MET A 25 11.80 0.40 10.81
C MET A 25 10.87 1.59 11.02
N GLY A 26 10.00 1.51 12.03
CA GLY A 26 9.16 2.63 12.41
C GLY A 26 10.01 3.79 12.92
N GLY A 27 9.85 4.99 12.36
CA GLY A 27 10.70 6.14 12.72
C GLY A 27 10.56 6.56 14.19
N PHE A 28 9.32 6.53 14.72
CA PHE A 28 9.07 6.84 16.13
C PHE A 28 9.31 5.65 17.06
N SER A 29 8.78 4.48 16.72
CA SER A 29 8.84 3.31 17.60
C SER A 29 10.20 2.60 17.59
N SER A 30 11.02 2.79 16.54
CA SER A 30 12.22 1.98 16.28
C SER A 30 11.93 0.47 16.24
N GLU A 31 10.68 0.09 15.96
CA GLU A 31 10.27 -1.32 15.84
C GLU A 31 10.21 -1.75 14.37
N PRO A 32 10.48 -3.02 14.06
CA PRO A 32 10.24 -3.57 12.74
C PRO A 32 8.77 -3.47 12.35
N VAL A 33 8.53 -2.92 11.17
CA VAL A 33 7.21 -2.78 10.55
C VAL A 33 7.23 -3.40 9.16
N GLN A 34 6.06 -3.81 8.68
CA GLN A 34 5.89 -4.34 7.33
C GLN A 34 5.10 -3.32 6.49
N LEU A 35 5.68 -2.96 5.36
CA LEU A 35 5.10 -2.06 4.37
C LEU A 35 4.51 -2.88 3.24
N VAL A 36 3.25 -2.59 2.91
CA VAL A 36 2.59 -3.13 1.71
C VAL A 36 2.63 -2.07 0.61
N ARG A 37 3.08 -2.46 -0.58
CA ARG A 37 3.15 -1.56 -1.75
C ARG A 37 2.39 -2.17 -2.92
N THR A 38 1.61 -1.36 -3.61
CA THR A 38 0.89 -1.75 -4.82
C THR A 38 0.85 -0.57 -5.78
N ILE A 39 0.81 -0.84 -7.09
CA ILE A 39 0.48 0.17 -8.10
C ILE A 39 -0.95 -0.05 -8.52
N VAL A 40 -1.75 0.99 -8.40
CA VAL A 40 -3.16 1.00 -8.78
C VAL A 40 -3.41 2.18 -9.69
N THR A 41 -4.50 2.16 -10.44
CA THR A 41 -4.93 3.37 -11.15
C THR A 41 -5.59 4.36 -10.19
N HIS A 42 -5.77 5.60 -10.64
CA HIS A 42 -6.49 6.61 -9.87
C HIS A 42 -7.95 6.21 -9.60
N GLU A 43 -8.56 5.49 -10.53
CA GLU A 43 -9.95 5.03 -10.43
C GLU A 43 -10.12 3.91 -9.40
N GLU A 44 -9.10 3.05 -9.23
CA GLU A 44 -9.11 1.95 -8.27
C GLU A 44 -8.78 2.41 -6.84
N LEU A 45 -8.01 3.49 -6.70
CA LEU A 45 -7.47 3.96 -5.42
C LEU A 45 -8.55 4.15 -4.33
N PRO A 46 -9.68 4.85 -4.57
CA PRO A 46 -10.68 5.07 -3.52
C PRO A 46 -11.24 3.77 -2.96
N ALA A 47 -11.63 2.82 -3.83
CA ALA A 47 -12.21 1.55 -3.42
C ALA A 47 -11.23 0.69 -2.61
N ILE A 48 -9.94 0.75 -2.94
CA ILE A 48 -8.90 0.02 -2.21
C ILE A 48 -8.65 0.65 -0.84
N LEU A 49 -8.61 1.98 -0.74
CA LEU A 49 -8.46 2.67 0.54
C LEU A 49 -9.65 2.41 1.47
N ASP A 50 -10.86 2.42 0.94
CA ASP A 50 -12.07 2.11 1.71
C ASP A 50 -12.03 0.68 2.28
N ALA A 51 -11.61 -0.29 1.48
CA ALA A 51 -11.46 -1.69 1.92
C ALA A 51 -10.39 -1.83 3.01
N ILE A 52 -9.23 -1.19 2.85
CA ILE A 52 -8.15 -1.21 3.84
C ILE A 52 -8.59 -0.54 5.14
N GLN A 53 -9.29 0.60 5.07
CA GLN A 53 -9.77 1.31 6.25
C GLN A 53 -10.83 0.50 7.01
N HIS A 54 -11.67 -0.25 6.30
CA HIS A 54 -12.65 -1.15 6.91
C HIS A 54 -11.99 -2.30 7.68
N ASP A 55 -11.01 -2.97 7.06
CA ASP A 55 -10.39 -4.18 7.61
C ASP A 55 -9.25 -3.90 8.59
N SER A 56 -8.62 -2.72 8.48
CA SER A 56 -7.43 -2.33 9.25
C SER A 56 -7.41 -0.81 9.53
N PRO A 57 -8.31 -0.30 10.40
CA PRO A 57 -8.55 1.13 10.60
C PRO A 57 -7.38 1.91 11.21
N ASP A 58 -6.43 1.23 11.86
CA ASP A 58 -5.23 1.84 12.45
C ASP A 58 -4.04 1.94 11.45
N THR A 59 -4.28 1.65 10.17
CA THR A 59 -3.24 1.62 9.15
C THR A 59 -3.02 3.01 8.60
N PHE A 60 -1.77 3.42 8.47
CA PHE A 60 -1.39 4.61 7.70
C PHE A 60 -1.13 4.21 6.24
N TRP A 61 -1.64 4.99 5.30
CA TRP A 61 -1.32 4.85 3.88
C TRP A 61 -0.74 6.14 3.31
N PHE A 62 0.10 5.95 2.30
CA PHE A 62 0.70 7.00 1.50
C PHE A 62 0.57 6.59 0.03
N HIS A 63 0.08 7.51 -0.80
CA HIS A 63 0.09 7.33 -2.25
C HIS A 63 0.94 8.44 -2.88
N GLN A 64 1.59 8.08 -3.97
CA GLN A 64 2.33 9.01 -4.82
C GLN A 64 1.77 8.87 -6.23
N ASP A 65 1.39 9.99 -6.83
CA ASP A 65 0.94 10.00 -8.22
C ASP A 65 2.12 9.75 -9.15
N ILE A 66 1.93 8.82 -10.08
CA ILE A 66 2.94 8.45 -11.08
C ILE A 66 2.33 8.76 -12.45
N GLU A 67 2.86 9.78 -13.13
CA GLU A 67 2.49 10.08 -14.52
C GLU A 67 3.33 9.24 -15.50
N GLY A 68 2.67 8.46 -16.37
CA GLY A 68 3.30 7.75 -17.50
C GLY A 68 3.09 6.22 -17.53
N ILE A 69 3.72 5.56 -18.52
CA ILE A 69 3.61 4.10 -18.73
C ILE A 69 4.67 3.39 -17.88
N SER A 70 4.22 2.59 -16.91
CA SER A 70 5.05 1.86 -15.94
C SER A 70 6.15 1.01 -16.60
N LYS A 71 7.42 1.46 -16.52
CA LYS A 71 8.60 0.60 -16.76
C LYS A 71 9.58 0.60 -15.59
N ARG A 72 9.92 1.76 -15.02
CA ARG A 72 10.69 1.93 -13.78
C ARG A 72 10.32 3.28 -13.17
N TYR A 73 9.89 3.32 -11.92
CA TYR A 73 9.58 4.57 -11.21
C TYR A 73 10.41 4.63 -9.91
N HIS A 74 10.88 5.84 -9.60
CA HIS A 74 11.56 6.15 -8.35
C HIS A 74 10.50 6.67 -7.37
N ILE A 75 10.26 5.92 -6.29
CA ILE A 75 9.38 6.36 -5.22
C ILE A 75 10.19 7.27 -4.30
N THR A 76 9.77 8.51 -4.15
CA THR A 76 10.42 9.46 -3.25
C THR A 76 10.37 8.91 -1.83
N PRO A 77 11.48 8.89 -1.08
CA PRO A 77 11.46 8.50 0.32
C PRO A 77 10.45 9.35 1.09
N ILE A 78 9.65 8.69 1.93
CA ILE A 78 8.80 9.38 2.90
C ILE A 78 9.77 10.06 3.89
N GLY A 79 9.73 11.40 3.94
CA GLY A 79 10.54 12.23 4.84
C GLY A 79 9.93 12.35 6.23
#